data_AF-A0A7C4YUR9-F1
#
_entry.id   AF-A0A7C4YUR9-F1
#
_cell.length_a   1.000
_cell.length_b   1.000
_cell.length_c   1.000
_cell.angle_alpha   90.00
_cell.angle_beta   90.00
_cell.angle_gamma   90.00
#
_symmetry.space_group_name_H-M   'P 1'
#
loop_
_entity.id
_entity.type
_entity.pdbx_description
1 polymer ?
#
loop_
_entity_poly.entity_id
_entity_poly.type
_entity_poly.pdbx_seq_one_letter_code
_entity_poly.pdbx_strand_id
1 'polypeptide(L)'
;MIALKTQTPSYWQESFSISEDDLAYLRQYIIDHGSPVPLQDLVLNLIKARCQDEINAIRHELSRGPLYQPKDSYQVGQTLIFPALQFAVGTVVGTRPGYDPSHGHFEVIQVRFEHSGEQREFASKLTTPHALNRPDGENGLAFLQEAVSAEEIAKKFGNVVAQRLLEVLQRPDSGFIQYQGQWLVKEMLPEIHIGHLNLAEAIIDVAGQPMTPRQILAELGLPKEIPLPIQEFALNAHLSQDERFDDVGWDGTVLWFLRRLEPDIIVNPPARLHLLQEPYDRQSILPELVAVAKDIDFEPDQLAARGLESMVYKAHIVLTYPHWRSGTLPLSPQLAAMLPKGSYQHSRMEFIDGKLGETIVGWVHHEMGFIAGLERWYQDNQIVPGAFIRLERLKKPGVLLVDFEQRRMRREWVRVATIEDGRIVFSMQKLPIACQYDEDMAVSHADARVLDEFVEQIVAERRPLARLLREIMPELVKLNPSGAVHAKTIYSAVNLFRRTPAGPVFALLSTDPHYVYVGNGMWTYDPTRSRG
;
A
#
# COMPACT_ATOMS: atom_id res chain seq x y z
N MET A 1 4.10 -39.98 -13.20
CA MET A 1 4.87 -39.37 -12.11
C MET A 1 3.95 -39.19 -10.92
N ILE A 2 4.39 -39.62 -9.73
CA ILE A 2 3.65 -39.41 -8.49
C ILE A 2 4.01 -37.99 -8.05
N ALA A 3 3.04 -37.08 -8.07
CA ALA A 3 3.23 -35.71 -7.63
C ALA A 3 2.68 -35.56 -6.20
N LEU A 4 3.48 -34.99 -5.30
CA LEU A 4 3.01 -34.52 -4.00
C LEU A 4 1.91 -33.48 -4.21
N LYS A 5 0.85 -33.51 -3.39
CA LYS A 5 -0.25 -32.54 -3.44
C LYS A 5 0.27 -31.13 -3.19
N THR A 6 1.20 -30.95 -2.25
CA THR A 6 1.81 -29.63 -1.98
C THR A 6 2.62 -29.08 -3.17
N GLN A 7 2.92 -29.89 -4.18
CA GLN A 7 3.61 -29.49 -5.40
C GLN A 7 2.64 -29.09 -6.53
N THR A 8 1.32 -29.26 -6.35
CA THR A 8 0.33 -28.91 -7.37
C THR A 8 -0.28 -27.52 -7.11
N PRO A 9 -0.51 -26.71 -8.16
CA PRO A 9 -1.20 -25.43 -8.01
C PRO A 9 -2.62 -25.56 -7.43
N SER A 10 -3.34 -26.61 -7.83
CA SER A 10 -4.72 -26.89 -7.39
C SER A 10 -4.84 -27.05 -5.87
N TYR A 11 -3.82 -27.61 -5.21
CA TYR A 11 -3.82 -27.75 -3.77
C TYR A 11 -3.88 -26.38 -3.09
N TRP A 12 -2.94 -25.49 -3.41
CA TRP A 12 -2.86 -24.17 -2.79
C TRP A 12 -4.01 -23.24 -3.20
N GLN A 13 -4.47 -23.32 -4.45
CA GLN A 13 -5.49 -22.41 -4.96
C GLN A 13 -6.91 -22.84 -4.62
N GLU A 14 -7.22 -24.13 -4.64
CA GLU A 14 -8.61 -24.61 -4.52
C GLU A 14 -8.87 -25.35 -3.20
N SER A 15 -7.95 -26.21 -2.79
CA SER A 15 -8.19 -27.14 -1.66
C SER A 15 -7.63 -26.68 -0.32
N PHE A 16 -6.65 -25.78 -0.32
CA PHE A 16 -5.92 -25.40 0.88
C PHE A 16 -6.83 -24.61 1.83
N SER A 17 -6.91 -25.09 3.07
CA SER A 17 -7.60 -24.42 4.17
C SER A 17 -6.73 -24.53 5.41
N ILE A 18 -6.91 -23.59 6.34
CA ILE A 18 -6.15 -23.55 7.58
C ILE A 18 -6.90 -24.34 8.62
N SER A 19 -6.23 -25.33 9.20
CA SER A 19 -6.76 -26.16 10.29
C SER A 19 -6.33 -25.63 11.67
N GLU A 20 -7.03 -26.06 12.72
CA GLU A 20 -6.62 -25.76 14.11
C GLU A 20 -5.20 -26.27 14.42
N ASP A 21 -4.80 -27.41 13.84
CA ASP A 21 -3.43 -27.93 13.97
C ASP A 21 -2.38 -26.97 13.37
N ASP A 22 -2.73 -26.24 12.31
CA ASP A 22 -1.83 -25.23 11.74
C ASP A 22 -1.66 -24.05 12.70
N LEU A 23 -2.76 -23.62 13.32
CA LEU A 23 -2.73 -22.53 14.30
C LEU A 23 -1.94 -22.95 15.55
N ALA A 24 -2.15 -24.18 16.03
CA ALA A 24 -1.38 -24.72 17.15
C ALA A 24 0.12 -24.79 16.83
N TYR A 25 0.48 -25.25 15.63
CA TYR A 25 1.86 -25.26 15.14
C TYR A 25 2.45 -23.84 15.11
N LEU A 26 1.73 -22.86 14.54
CA LEU A 26 2.20 -21.48 14.46
C LEU A 26 2.31 -20.81 15.83
N ARG A 27 1.41 -21.12 16.78
CA ARG A 27 1.54 -20.66 18.17
C ARG A 27 2.84 -21.16 18.79
N GLN A 28 3.09 -22.47 18.68
CA GLN A 28 4.33 -23.06 19.21
C GLN A 28 5.56 -22.47 18.53
N TYR A 29 5.51 -22.27 17.22
CA TYR A 29 6.59 -21.63 16.47
C TYR A 29 6.94 -20.23 16.99
N ILE A 30 5.94 -19.38 17.25
CA ILE A 30 6.16 -18.03 17.82
C ILE A 30 6.73 -18.11 19.23
N ILE A 31 6.22 -19.02 20.06
CA ILE A 31 6.70 -19.25 21.44
C ILE A 31 8.18 -19.67 21.41
N ASP A 32 8.53 -20.64 20.56
CA ASP A 32 9.90 -21.13 20.40
C ASP A 32 10.83 -20.06 19.82
N HIS A 33 10.30 -19.21 18.92
CA HIS A 33 11.06 -18.10 18.36
C HIS A 33 11.35 -17.02 19.42
N GLY A 34 10.43 -16.79 20.37
CA GLY A 34 10.63 -15.86 21.49
C GLY A 34 10.57 -14.37 21.10
N SER A 35 10.03 -14.04 19.92
CA SER A 35 9.85 -12.66 19.45
C SER A 35 8.66 -12.54 18.49
N PRO A 36 8.12 -11.33 18.28
CA PRO A 36 7.12 -11.09 17.25
C PRO A 36 7.65 -11.50 15.86
N VAL A 37 6.75 -12.03 15.02
CA VAL A 37 7.10 -12.64 13.72
C VAL A 37 6.32 -11.98 12.59
N PRO A 38 6.94 -11.65 11.45
CA PRO A 38 6.22 -11.11 10.30
C PRO A 38 5.33 -12.17 9.66
N LEU A 39 4.20 -11.75 9.07
CA LEU A 39 3.27 -12.65 8.38
C LEU A 39 3.95 -13.53 7.32
N GLN A 40 4.92 -12.99 6.58
CA GLN A 40 5.63 -13.73 5.53
C GLN A 40 6.42 -14.91 6.08
N ASP A 41 7.00 -14.78 7.27
CA ASP A 41 7.73 -15.87 7.92
C ASP A 41 6.77 -16.92 8.45
N LEU A 42 5.60 -16.52 8.99
CA LEU A 42 4.56 -17.47 9.37
C LEU A 42 4.05 -18.27 8.16
N VAL A 43 3.85 -17.62 7.02
CA VAL A 43 3.46 -18.27 5.76
C VAL A 43 4.53 -19.28 5.32
N LEU A 44 5.81 -18.89 5.33
CA LEU A 44 6.89 -19.78 4.94
C LEU A 44 6.97 -21.01 5.86
N ASN A 45 6.86 -20.83 7.17
CA ASN A 45 6.89 -21.94 8.13
C ASN A 45 5.67 -22.85 8.00
N LEU A 46 4.48 -22.29 7.74
CA LEU A 46 3.29 -23.09 7.48
C LEU A 46 3.44 -23.96 6.23
N ILE A 47 3.98 -23.40 5.14
CA ILE A 47 4.25 -24.16 3.91
C ILE A 47 5.27 -25.27 4.18
N LYS A 48 6.34 -24.97 4.92
CA LYS A 48 7.34 -25.97 5.34
C LYS A 48 6.70 -27.11 6.14
N ALA A 49 5.86 -26.79 7.12
CA ALA A 49 5.15 -27.76 7.92
C ALA A 49 4.26 -28.67 7.05
N ARG A 50 3.43 -28.08 6.17
CA ARG A 50 2.56 -28.85 5.27
C ARG A 50 3.33 -29.79 4.33
N CYS A 51 4.45 -29.34 3.76
CA CYS A 51 5.31 -30.20 2.95
C CYS A 51 5.91 -31.34 3.78
N GLN A 52 6.36 -31.04 5.00
CA GLN A 52 6.96 -32.05 5.88
C GLN A 52 5.93 -33.07 6.37
N ASP A 53 4.72 -32.65 6.69
CA ASP A 53 3.62 -33.52 7.10
C ASP A 53 3.21 -34.46 5.98
N GLU A 54 3.13 -33.97 4.73
CA GLU A 54 2.86 -34.83 3.58
C GLU A 54 3.97 -35.87 3.39
N ILE A 55 5.24 -35.48 3.50
CA ILE A 55 6.38 -36.40 3.41
C ILE A 55 6.33 -37.44 4.54
N ASN A 56 6.02 -37.02 5.77
CA ASN A 56 5.94 -37.90 6.93
C ASN A 56 4.77 -38.88 6.79
N ALA A 57 3.61 -38.43 6.30
CA ALA A 57 2.47 -39.30 6.02
C ALA A 57 2.82 -40.38 4.98
N ILE A 58 3.51 -39.99 3.90
CA ILE A 58 3.97 -40.95 2.89
C ILE A 58 4.98 -41.94 3.49
N ARG A 59 5.95 -41.47 4.28
CA ARG A 59 6.92 -42.34 4.97
C ARG A 59 6.25 -43.31 5.94
N HIS A 60 5.24 -42.84 6.67
CA HIS A 60 4.43 -43.68 7.55
C HIS A 60 3.72 -44.77 6.76
N GLU A 61 3.02 -44.42 5.68
CA GLU A 61 2.37 -45.43 4.83
C GLU A 61 3.39 -46.42 4.27
N LEU A 62 4.54 -45.95 3.77
CA LEU A 62 5.65 -46.79 3.28
C LEU A 62 6.19 -47.79 4.31
N SER A 63 6.06 -47.50 5.61
CA SER A 63 6.47 -48.43 6.67
C SER A 63 5.50 -49.60 6.87
N ARG A 64 4.28 -49.54 6.31
CA ARG A 64 3.21 -50.54 6.53
C ARG A 64 3.35 -51.79 5.64
N GLY A 65 4.20 -51.77 4.62
CA GLY A 65 4.42 -52.93 3.76
C GLY A 65 5.34 -52.65 2.57
N PRO A 66 5.77 -53.68 1.82
CA PRO A 66 6.55 -53.49 0.61
C PRO A 66 5.74 -52.82 -0.50
N LEU A 67 6.44 -52.11 -1.37
CA LEU A 67 5.84 -51.51 -2.56
C LEU A 67 5.43 -52.58 -3.57
N TYR A 68 4.27 -52.39 -4.18
CA TYR A 68 3.81 -53.22 -5.28
C TYR A 68 4.64 -52.97 -6.55
N GLN A 69 5.20 -54.04 -7.10
CA GLN A 69 5.96 -54.13 -8.33
C GLN A 69 5.46 -55.34 -9.12
N PRO A 70 5.00 -55.15 -10.38
CA PRO A 70 4.52 -56.25 -11.20
C PRO A 70 5.49 -57.43 -11.38
N LYS A 71 6.81 -57.22 -11.30
CA LYS A 71 7.82 -58.28 -11.38
C LYS A 71 7.81 -59.25 -10.19
N ASP A 72 7.36 -58.80 -9.02
CA ASP A 72 7.48 -59.55 -7.77
C ASP A 72 6.32 -60.55 -7.59
N SER A 73 6.47 -61.47 -6.64
CA SER A 73 5.44 -62.43 -6.24
C SER A 73 4.88 -62.11 -4.85
N TYR A 74 3.57 -62.26 -4.66
CA TYR A 74 2.90 -61.88 -3.43
C TYR A 74 2.03 -63.02 -2.88
N GLN A 75 1.91 -63.10 -1.56
CA GLN A 75 1.11 -64.12 -0.88
C GLN A 75 -0.25 -63.58 -0.43
N VAL A 76 -1.26 -64.44 -0.36
CA VAL A 76 -2.56 -64.11 0.23
C VAL A 76 -2.35 -63.76 1.71
N GLY A 77 -2.92 -62.62 2.14
CA GLY A 77 -2.71 -62.02 3.45
C GLY A 77 -1.60 -60.98 3.53
N GLN A 78 -0.81 -60.79 2.47
CA GLN A 78 0.25 -59.79 2.44
C GLN A 78 -0.29 -58.38 2.21
N THR A 79 0.17 -57.42 3.01
CA THR A 79 -0.10 -55.98 2.83
C THR A 79 0.88 -55.37 1.83
N LEU A 80 0.36 -54.65 0.84
CA LEU A 80 1.12 -54.00 -0.22
C LEU A 80 0.71 -52.54 -0.33
N ILE A 81 1.67 -51.72 -0.76
CA ILE A 81 1.48 -50.30 -0.99
C ILE A 81 1.52 -50.03 -2.48
N PHE A 82 0.57 -49.24 -2.98
CA PHE A 82 0.42 -48.97 -4.42
C PHE A 82 0.83 -47.52 -4.74
N PRO A 83 2.07 -47.26 -5.20
CA PRO A 83 2.55 -45.91 -5.49
C PRO A 83 1.70 -45.19 -6.56
N ALA A 84 1.27 -45.91 -7.59
CA ALA A 84 0.45 -45.36 -8.67
C ALA A 84 -0.97 -44.95 -8.22
N LEU A 85 -1.40 -45.40 -7.04
CA LEU A 85 -2.70 -45.10 -6.45
C LEU A 85 -2.52 -44.24 -5.19
N GLN A 86 -1.65 -43.24 -5.24
CA GLN A 86 -1.40 -42.31 -4.13
C GLN A 86 -0.98 -43.01 -2.82
N PHE A 87 -0.14 -44.04 -2.92
CA PHE A 87 0.33 -44.86 -1.79
C PHE A 87 -0.80 -45.57 -1.03
N ALA A 88 -1.92 -45.89 -1.69
CA ALA A 88 -2.99 -46.66 -1.09
C ALA A 88 -2.49 -48.01 -0.56
N VAL A 89 -2.90 -48.36 0.66
CA VAL A 89 -2.60 -49.64 1.31
C VAL A 89 -3.69 -50.66 0.99
N GLY A 90 -3.27 -51.83 0.53
CA GLY A 90 -4.17 -52.93 0.19
C GLY A 90 -3.63 -54.28 0.64
N THR A 91 -4.53 -55.20 0.96
CA THR A 91 -4.19 -56.57 1.36
C THR A 91 -4.54 -57.55 0.23
N VAL A 92 -3.62 -58.45 -0.09
CA VAL A 92 -3.86 -59.51 -1.08
C VAL A 92 -4.86 -60.51 -0.53
N VAL A 93 -5.99 -60.68 -1.20
CA VAL A 93 -7.09 -61.57 -0.80
C VAL A 93 -7.20 -62.84 -1.67
N GLY A 94 -6.53 -62.87 -2.81
CA GLY A 94 -6.55 -64.02 -3.71
C GLY A 94 -5.51 -63.91 -4.82
N THR A 95 -5.17 -65.05 -5.43
CA THR A 95 -4.21 -65.14 -6.54
C THR A 95 -4.73 -66.12 -7.59
N ARG A 96 -4.65 -65.78 -8.88
CA ARG A 96 -5.07 -66.65 -9.99
C ARG A 96 -4.09 -66.57 -11.17
N PRO A 97 -3.98 -67.60 -12.02
CA PRO A 97 -3.16 -67.52 -13.23
C PRO A 97 -3.75 -66.52 -14.25
N GLY A 98 -2.87 -65.80 -14.93
CA GLY A 98 -3.17 -64.88 -16.04
C GLY A 98 -2.39 -65.25 -17.30
N TYR A 99 -2.94 -64.91 -18.46
CA TYR A 99 -2.27 -65.06 -19.75
C TYR A 99 -2.65 -63.89 -20.65
N ASP A 100 -1.64 -63.28 -21.27
CA ASP A 100 -1.82 -62.26 -22.30
C ASP A 100 -0.90 -62.59 -23.50
N PRO A 101 -1.39 -62.55 -24.75
CA PRO A 101 -0.57 -62.87 -25.92
C PRO A 101 0.71 -62.04 -26.09
N SER A 102 0.76 -60.83 -25.52
CA SER A 102 1.91 -59.93 -25.60
C SER A 102 2.85 -60.06 -24.39
N HIS A 103 2.34 -60.51 -23.24
CA HIS A 103 3.11 -60.61 -21.99
C HIS A 103 3.37 -62.05 -21.50
N GLY A 104 2.78 -63.05 -22.14
CA GLY A 104 2.90 -64.47 -21.76
C GLY A 104 2.09 -64.84 -20.52
N HIS A 105 2.56 -65.86 -19.79
CA HIS A 105 1.97 -66.28 -18.52
C HIS A 105 2.45 -65.39 -17.37
N PHE A 106 1.51 -64.95 -16.52
CA PHE A 106 1.77 -64.18 -15.31
C PHE A 106 0.75 -64.56 -14.22
N GLU A 107 0.86 -63.99 -13.03
CA GLU A 107 -0.12 -64.18 -11.95
C GLU A 107 -0.95 -62.92 -11.77
N VAL A 108 -2.21 -63.06 -11.36
CA VAL A 108 -3.09 -61.94 -11.02
C VAL A 108 -3.39 -62.01 -9.54
N ILE A 109 -3.02 -60.96 -8.80
CA ILE A 109 -3.39 -60.77 -7.40
C ILE A 109 -4.69 -59.99 -7.30
N GLN A 110 -5.58 -60.41 -6.42
CA GLN A 110 -6.76 -59.67 -6.02
C GLN A 110 -6.44 -58.93 -4.72
N VAL A 111 -6.62 -57.62 -4.71
CA VAL A 111 -6.22 -56.75 -3.60
C VAL A 111 -7.43 -55.99 -3.10
N ARG A 112 -7.67 -56.06 -1.78
CA ARG A 112 -8.70 -55.27 -1.09
C ARG A 112 -8.06 -54.05 -0.46
N PHE A 113 -8.51 -52.85 -0.81
CA PHE A 113 -8.00 -51.60 -0.24
C PHE A 113 -8.66 -51.28 1.11
N GLU A 114 -7.85 -50.86 2.09
CA GLU A 114 -8.33 -50.62 3.47
C GLU A 114 -9.39 -49.50 3.53
N HIS A 115 -9.19 -48.41 2.79
CA HIS A 115 -10.04 -47.21 2.86
C HIS A 115 -11.35 -47.33 2.08
N SER A 116 -11.32 -47.91 0.87
CA SER A 116 -12.52 -48.00 0.01
C SER A 116 -13.27 -49.31 0.15
N GLY A 117 -12.64 -50.36 0.70
CA GLY A 117 -13.17 -51.72 0.70
C GLY A 117 -13.25 -52.36 -0.69
N GLU A 118 -12.94 -51.62 -1.75
CA GLU A 118 -12.97 -52.11 -3.13
C GLU A 118 -11.91 -53.18 -3.36
N GLN A 119 -12.28 -54.17 -4.17
CA GLN A 119 -11.35 -55.17 -4.67
C GLN A 119 -10.94 -54.83 -6.09
N ARG A 120 -9.64 -54.81 -6.34
CA ARG A 120 -9.07 -54.61 -7.69
C ARG A 120 -8.04 -55.68 -7.99
N GLU A 121 -7.85 -55.97 -9.26
CA GLU A 121 -6.91 -56.98 -9.74
C GLU A 121 -5.64 -56.32 -10.28
N PHE A 122 -4.48 -56.91 -9.95
CA PHE A 122 -3.17 -56.42 -10.38
C PHE A 122 -2.28 -57.59 -10.83
N ALA A 123 -1.36 -57.36 -11.77
CA ALA A 123 -0.50 -58.40 -12.35
C ALA A 123 0.81 -58.60 -11.56
N SER A 124 1.08 -59.80 -11.05
CA SER A 124 2.32 -60.21 -10.39
C SER A 124 3.12 -61.22 -11.23
N LYS A 125 4.41 -61.42 -10.91
CA LYS A 125 5.35 -62.26 -11.67
C LYS A 125 5.41 -61.93 -13.17
N LEU A 126 5.25 -60.64 -13.52
CA LEU A 126 5.36 -60.18 -14.88
C LEU A 126 6.83 -60.15 -15.32
N THR A 127 7.18 -60.93 -16.33
CA THR A 127 8.56 -61.05 -16.83
C THR A 127 8.96 -59.96 -17.83
N THR A 128 7.97 -59.27 -18.39
CA THR A 128 8.18 -58.16 -19.32
C THR A 128 8.47 -56.84 -18.59
N PRO A 129 9.25 -55.92 -19.17
CA PRO A 129 9.52 -54.62 -18.57
C PRO A 129 8.21 -53.85 -18.32
N HIS A 130 8.03 -53.32 -17.11
CA HIS A 130 6.86 -52.53 -16.74
C HIS A 130 7.29 -51.21 -16.09
N ALA A 131 6.61 -50.12 -16.42
CA ALA A 131 6.89 -48.77 -15.91
C ALA A 131 6.73 -48.59 -14.39
N LEU A 132 6.25 -49.64 -13.68
CA LEU A 132 6.08 -49.65 -12.22
C LEU A 132 7.18 -50.45 -11.51
N ASN A 133 7.98 -51.23 -12.25
CA ASN A 133 9.11 -51.95 -11.67
C ASN A 133 10.26 -50.96 -11.44
N ARG A 134 10.82 -50.97 -10.24
CA ARG A 134 11.95 -50.12 -9.85
C ARG A 134 13.26 -50.92 -9.84
N PRO A 135 14.41 -50.25 -10.01
CA PRO A 135 15.73 -50.85 -9.76
C PRO A 135 15.84 -51.36 -8.33
N ASP A 136 16.59 -52.45 -8.14
CA ASP A 136 16.77 -53.05 -6.83
C ASP A 136 17.54 -52.09 -5.90
N GLY A 137 17.03 -51.88 -4.69
CA GLY A 137 17.59 -50.95 -3.70
C GLY A 137 16.97 -49.55 -3.68
N GLU A 138 16.08 -49.21 -4.61
CA GLU A 138 15.33 -47.95 -4.57
C GLU A 138 14.21 -48.02 -3.51
N ASN A 139 14.31 -47.19 -2.46
CA ASN A 139 13.31 -47.09 -1.38
C ASN A 139 11.99 -46.42 -1.82
N GLY A 140 11.90 -46.06 -3.10
CA GLY A 140 10.71 -45.48 -3.69
C GLY A 140 10.43 -44.03 -3.38
N LEU A 141 11.41 -43.33 -2.77
CA LEU A 141 11.36 -41.91 -2.39
C LEU A 141 12.16 -40.99 -3.34
N ALA A 142 12.64 -41.48 -4.47
CA ALA A 142 13.45 -40.70 -5.40
C ALA A 142 12.75 -39.39 -5.84
N PHE A 143 11.43 -39.42 -6.02
CA PHE A 143 10.61 -38.26 -6.37
C PHE A 143 10.64 -37.13 -5.31
N LEU A 144 11.00 -37.42 -4.06
CA LEU A 144 11.19 -36.38 -3.04
C LEU A 144 12.45 -35.53 -3.29
N GLN A 145 13.46 -36.08 -3.97
CA GLN A 145 14.67 -35.32 -4.33
C GLN A 145 14.42 -34.34 -5.47
N GLU A 146 13.39 -34.61 -6.28
CA GLU A 146 12.93 -33.75 -7.39
C GLU A 146 11.86 -32.74 -6.95
N ALA A 147 11.44 -32.78 -5.67
CA ALA A 147 10.41 -31.89 -5.16
C ALA A 147 10.91 -30.45 -5.08
N VAL A 148 10.05 -29.50 -5.47
CA VAL A 148 10.31 -28.07 -5.35
C VAL A 148 10.42 -27.70 -3.87
N SER A 149 11.39 -26.85 -3.53
CA SER A 149 11.60 -26.37 -2.16
C SER A 149 10.40 -25.57 -1.64
N ALA A 150 10.20 -25.57 -0.32
CA ALA A 150 9.15 -24.79 0.32
C ALA A 150 9.29 -23.29 0.04
N GLU A 151 10.52 -22.79 -0.07
CA GLU A 151 10.83 -21.40 -0.43
C GLU A 151 10.34 -21.06 -1.85
N GLU A 152 10.51 -21.96 -2.81
CA GLU A 152 10.02 -21.77 -4.17
C GLU A 152 8.49 -21.87 -4.27
N ILE A 153 7.87 -22.74 -3.47
CA ILE A 153 6.41 -22.80 -3.33
C ILE A 153 5.90 -21.49 -2.72
N ALA A 154 6.54 -20.98 -1.67
CA ALA A 154 6.18 -19.71 -1.04
C ALA A 154 6.29 -18.52 -2.01
N LYS A 155 7.29 -18.50 -2.90
CA LYS A 155 7.39 -17.47 -3.94
C LYS A 155 6.20 -17.49 -4.91
N LYS A 156 5.66 -18.66 -5.23
CA LYS A 156 4.56 -18.82 -6.20
C LYS A 156 3.18 -18.64 -5.57
N PHE A 157 2.98 -19.20 -4.38
CA PHE A 157 1.65 -19.31 -3.75
C PHE A 157 1.55 -18.58 -2.41
N GLY A 158 2.64 -17.99 -1.91
CA GLY A 158 2.70 -17.34 -0.61
C GLY A 158 1.67 -16.23 -0.44
N ASN A 159 1.34 -15.48 -1.50
CA ASN A 159 0.30 -14.45 -1.43
C ASN A 159 -1.10 -15.04 -1.13
N VAL A 160 -1.44 -16.18 -1.74
CA VAL A 160 -2.72 -16.87 -1.52
C VAL A 160 -2.78 -17.42 -0.09
N VAL A 161 -1.68 -18.03 0.37
CA VAL A 161 -1.56 -18.54 1.74
C VAL A 161 -1.62 -17.39 2.75
N ALA A 162 -0.94 -16.28 2.48
CA ALA A 162 -0.94 -15.09 3.33
C ALA A 162 -2.33 -14.50 3.50
N GLN A 163 -3.12 -14.39 2.42
CA GLN A 163 -4.48 -13.88 2.49
C GLN A 163 -5.36 -14.77 3.38
N ARG A 164 -5.36 -16.08 3.15
CA ARG A 164 -6.12 -17.04 3.98
C ARG A 164 -5.65 -17.03 5.44
N LEU A 165 -4.34 -16.95 5.66
CA LEU A 165 -3.76 -16.92 7.00
C LEU A 165 -4.13 -15.66 7.75
N LEU A 166 -4.07 -14.52 7.08
CA LEU A 166 -4.47 -13.23 7.63
C LEU A 166 -5.94 -13.26 8.11
N GLU A 167 -6.85 -13.78 7.28
CA GLU A 167 -8.28 -13.91 7.63
C GLU A 167 -8.53 -14.74 8.89
N VAL A 168 -7.73 -15.79 9.12
CA VAL A 168 -7.88 -16.65 10.30
C VAL A 168 -7.20 -16.05 11.53
N LEU A 169 -6.00 -15.49 11.38
CA LEU A 169 -5.25 -14.89 12.49
C LEU A 169 -5.94 -13.64 13.04
N GLN A 170 -6.65 -12.87 12.20
CA GLN A 170 -7.40 -11.67 12.62
C GLN A 170 -8.69 -11.97 13.38
N ARG A 171 -9.11 -13.23 13.49
CA ARG A 171 -10.32 -13.57 14.26
C ARG A 171 -10.10 -13.27 15.76
N PRO A 172 -11.09 -12.71 16.48
CA PRO A 172 -10.94 -12.36 17.89
C PRO A 172 -10.55 -13.51 18.82
N ASP A 173 -10.90 -14.75 18.44
CA ASP A 173 -10.67 -15.99 19.19
C ASP A 173 -9.38 -16.73 18.77
N SER A 174 -8.63 -16.22 17.79
CA SER A 174 -7.43 -16.88 17.26
C SER A 174 -6.31 -17.02 18.30
N GLY A 175 -6.28 -16.13 19.29
CA GLY A 175 -5.21 -16.03 20.29
C GLY A 175 -3.96 -15.29 19.80
N PHE A 176 -3.99 -14.71 18.60
CA PHE A 176 -2.91 -13.93 18.03
C PHE A 176 -3.22 -12.43 18.08
N ILE A 177 -2.18 -11.63 18.30
CA ILE A 177 -2.25 -10.17 18.29
C ILE A 177 -1.37 -9.67 17.14
N GLN A 178 -1.85 -8.67 16.41
CA GLN A 178 -1.16 -8.07 15.28
C GLN A 178 -0.81 -6.62 15.57
N TYR A 179 0.40 -6.20 15.21
CA TYR A 179 0.76 -4.80 15.11
C TYR A 179 1.82 -4.60 14.00
N GLN A 180 1.62 -3.63 13.10
CA GLN A 180 2.43 -3.38 11.89
C GLN A 180 2.82 -4.64 11.07
N GLY A 181 1.92 -5.62 10.94
CA GLY A 181 2.20 -6.86 10.20
C GLY A 181 3.12 -7.87 10.93
N GLN A 182 3.50 -7.56 12.17
CA GLN A 182 4.10 -8.49 13.12
C GLN A 182 3.00 -9.17 13.93
N TRP A 183 3.26 -10.42 14.31
CA TRP A 183 2.34 -11.27 15.03
C TRP A 183 2.98 -11.83 16.30
N LEU A 184 2.22 -11.85 17.39
CA LEU A 184 2.61 -12.48 18.64
C LEU A 184 1.41 -13.25 19.22
N VAL A 185 1.66 -14.29 20.02
CA VAL A 185 0.61 -14.96 20.77
C VAL A 185 0.24 -14.16 22.02
N LYS A 186 -1.05 -14.10 22.35
CA LYS A 186 -1.57 -13.31 23.47
C LYS A 186 -0.96 -13.70 24.82
N GLU A 187 -0.62 -14.98 24.98
CA GLU A 187 -0.04 -15.55 26.21
C GLU A 187 1.37 -15.01 26.53
N MET A 188 2.09 -14.49 25.54
CA MET A 188 3.42 -13.91 25.72
C MET A 188 3.37 -12.42 26.12
N LEU A 189 2.20 -11.78 26.06
CA LEU A 189 2.10 -10.34 26.32
C LEU A 189 2.23 -10.02 27.82
N PRO A 190 3.12 -9.08 28.21
CA PRO A 190 3.04 -8.47 29.53
C PRO A 190 1.68 -7.80 29.75
N GLU A 191 1.26 -7.76 31.01
CA GLU A 191 0.09 -6.99 31.43
C GLU A 191 0.41 -5.49 31.37
N ILE A 192 -0.28 -4.76 30.49
CA ILE A 192 -0.21 -3.29 30.41
C ILE A 192 -1.57 -2.72 30.80
N HIS A 193 -1.68 -2.25 32.04
CA HIS A 193 -2.88 -1.59 32.55
C HIS A 193 -2.89 -0.07 32.28
N ILE A 194 -4.05 0.58 32.52
CA ILE A 194 -4.27 2.03 32.33
C ILE A 194 -3.22 2.94 32.98
N GLY A 195 -2.69 2.56 34.15
CA GLY A 195 -1.61 3.31 34.81
C GLY A 195 -0.34 3.44 33.96
N HIS A 196 0.04 2.40 33.20
CA HIS A 196 1.16 2.46 32.27
C HIS A 196 0.86 3.39 31.10
N LEU A 197 -0.37 3.36 30.57
CA LEU A 197 -0.78 4.26 29.49
C LEU A 197 -0.77 5.73 29.94
N ASN A 198 -1.23 6.02 31.16
CA ASN A 198 -1.14 7.37 31.73
C ASN A 198 0.30 7.83 31.92
N LEU A 199 1.19 6.93 32.32
CA LEU A 199 2.62 7.23 32.42
C LEU A 199 3.22 7.48 31.04
N ALA A 200 2.91 6.66 30.04
CA ALA A 200 3.33 6.86 28.65
C ALA A 200 2.85 8.21 28.11
N GLU A 201 1.60 8.61 28.39
CA GLU A 201 1.09 9.93 28.04
C GLU A 201 1.94 11.04 28.66
N ALA A 202 2.20 10.96 29.98
CA ALA A 202 3.00 11.95 30.68
C ALA A 202 4.43 12.05 30.14
N ILE A 203 5.06 10.90 29.82
CA ILE A 203 6.40 10.84 29.23
C ILE A 203 6.42 11.58 27.88
N ILE A 204 5.47 11.29 26.99
CA ILE A 204 5.40 11.93 25.67
C ILE A 204 5.07 13.43 25.79
N ASP A 205 4.16 13.80 26.69
CA ASP A 205 3.76 15.19 26.92
C ASP A 205 4.94 16.05 27.40
N VAL A 206 5.72 15.54 28.35
CA VAL A 206 6.93 16.21 28.85
C VAL A 206 8.00 16.31 27.77
N ALA A 207 8.15 15.27 26.93
CA ALA A 207 9.12 15.29 25.83
C ALA A 207 8.73 16.29 24.72
N GLY A 208 7.44 16.52 24.48
CA GLY A 208 6.93 17.44 23.47
C GLY A 208 7.29 17.07 22.02
N GLN A 209 7.74 15.83 21.79
CA GLN A 209 8.13 15.30 20.48
C GLN A 209 7.83 13.80 20.39
N PRO A 210 7.67 13.23 19.17
CA PRO A 210 7.41 11.80 19.05
C PRO A 210 8.55 10.95 19.62
N MET A 211 8.16 9.85 20.26
CA MET A 211 9.09 8.96 20.97
C MET A 211 9.03 7.54 20.43
N THR A 212 10.19 6.91 20.37
CA THR A 212 10.26 5.47 20.08
C THR A 212 9.70 4.65 21.24
N PRO A 213 9.18 3.44 20.99
CA PRO A 213 8.71 2.54 22.05
C PRO A 213 9.78 2.29 23.12
N ARG A 214 11.05 2.17 22.71
CA ARG A 214 12.20 1.99 23.62
C ARG A 214 12.39 3.14 24.60
N GLN A 215 12.21 4.37 24.14
CA GLN A 215 12.36 5.53 25.02
C GLN A 215 11.24 5.57 26.06
N ILE A 216 10.01 5.23 25.67
CA ILE A 216 8.87 5.15 26.59
C ILE A 216 9.08 4.00 27.60
N LEU A 217 9.48 2.82 27.12
CA LEU A 217 9.72 1.64 27.97
C LEU A 217 10.81 1.86 29.04
N ALA A 218 11.82 2.68 28.74
CA ALA A 218 12.89 3.00 29.69
C ALA A 218 12.38 3.64 30.99
N GLU A 219 11.25 4.36 30.91
CA GLU A 219 10.62 5.03 32.05
C GLU A 219 9.36 4.30 32.55
N LEU A 220 8.77 3.42 31.74
CA LEU A 220 7.53 2.69 32.06
C LEU A 220 7.69 1.64 33.17
N GLY A 221 8.91 1.08 33.32
CA GLY A 221 9.25 0.16 34.41
C GLY A 221 8.68 -1.28 34.28
N LEU A 222 8.54 -1.80 33.06
CA LEU A 222 8.08 -3.18 32.85
C LEU A 222 9.07 -4.24 33.41
N PRO A 223 8.59 -5.46 33.73
CA PRO A 223 9.44 -6.54 34.22
C PRO A 223 10.61 -6.84 33.26
N LYS A 224 11.84 -6.86 33.78
CA LYS A 224 13.07 -7.02 32.99
C LYS A 224 13.26 -8.44 32.47
N GLU A 225 12.53 -9.39 33.03
CA GLU A 225 12.54 -10.81 32.67
C GLU A 225 11.93 -11.03 31.28
N ILE A 226 11.06 -10.13 30.83
CA ILE A 226 10.41 -10.21 29.52
C ILE A 226 11.36 -9.67 28.45
N PRO A 227 11.63 -10.43 27.37
CA PRO A 227 12.47 -9.94 26.27
C PRO A 227 11.99 -8.60 25.69
N LEU A 228 12.93 -7.69 25.43
CA LEU A 228 12.64 -6.35 24.93
C LEU A 228 11.75 -6.33 23.67
N PRO A 229 11.93 -7.21 22.65
CA PRO A 229 11.05 -7.23 21.48
C PRO A 229 9.58 -7.49 21.81
N ILE A 230 9.31 -8.31 22.84
CA ILE A 230 7.96 -8.59 23.32
C ILE A 230 7.39 -7.38 24.07
N GLN A 231 8.20 -6.71 24.89
CA GLN A 231 7.79 -5.48 25.57
C GLN A 231 7.43 -4.36 24.59
N GLU A 232 8.26 -4.15 23.56
CA GLU A 232 8.00 -3.17 22.50
C GLU A 232 6.69 -3.48 21.76
N PHE A 233 6.52 -4.74 21.36
CA PHE A 233 5.29 -5.17 20.69
C PHE A 233 4.05 -4.97 21.57
N ALA A 234 4.14 -5.33 22.84
CA ALA A 234 3.04 -5.16 23.78
C ALA A 234 2.68 -3.69 23.97
N LEU A 235 3.67 -2.83 24.22
CA LEU A 235 3.44 -1.39 24.36
C LEU A 235 2.76 -0.83 23.12
N ASN A 236 3.29 -1.16 21.94
CA ASN A 236 2.74 -0.70 20.68
C ASN A 236 1.29 -1.14 20.46
N ALA A 237 0.98 -2.41 20.71
CA ALA A 237 -0.36 -2.95 20.55
C ALA A 237 -1.38 -2.28 21.51
N HIS A 238 -0.95 -1.88 22.71
CA HIS A 238 -1.82 -1.18 23.66
C HIS A 238 -1.98 0.30 23.32
N LEU A 239 -0.89 1.00 22.95
CA LEU A 239 -0.95 2.39 22.53
C LEU A 239 -1.78 2.56 21.25
N SER A 240 -1.72 1.60 20.31
CA SER A 240 -2.53 1.65 19.08
C SER A 240 -4.03 1.50 19.29
N GLN A 241 -4.44 0.99 20.45
CA GLN A 241 -5.85 0.83 20.83
C GLN A 241 -6.37 2.00 21.67
N ASP A 242 -5.50 2.91 22.10
CA ASP A 242 -5.85 4.05 22.94
C ASP A 242 -5.89 5.34 22.09
N GLU A 243 -7.05 5.98 22.05
CA GLU A 243 -7.32 7.14 21.19
C GLU A 243 -6.43 8.36 21.49
N ARG A 244 -5.77 8.42 22.65
CA ARG A 244 -4.86 9.54 22.98
C ARG A 244 -3.60 9.54 22.12
N PHE A 245 -3.19 8.36 21.64
CA PHE A 245 -1.93 8.16 20.96
C PHE A 245 -2.12 8.05 19.45
N ASP A 246 -1.08 8.46 18.73
CA ASP A 246 -0.96 8.22 17.30
C ASP A 246 0.46 7.76 16.97
N ASP A 247 0.56 6.80 16.04
CA ASP A 247 1.83 6.38 15.49
C ASP A 247 2.16 7.27 14.28
N VAL A 248 2.98 8.27 14.55
CA VAL A 248 3.40 9.29 13.57
C VAL A 248 4.70 8.90 12.86
N GLY A 249 5.05 7.62 12.94
CA GLY A 249 6.19 7.01 12.26
C GLY A 249 5.95 6.72 10.79
N TRP A 250 6.72 5.78 10.25
CA TRP A 250 6.63 5.29 8.88
C TRP A 250 6.89 3.78 8.85
N ASP A 251 6.77 3.14 7.68
CA ASP A 251 6.91 1.69 7.57
C ASP A 251 8.23 1.19 8.17
N GLY A 252 8.14 0.34 9.20
CA GLY A 252 9.27 -0.21 9.92
C GLY A 252 9.88 0.72 10.99
N THR A 253 9.27 1.87 11.29
CA THR A 253 9.69 2.78 12.36
C THR A 253 8.47 3.31 13.10
N VAL A 254 8.31 2.87 14.35
CA VAL A 254 7.21 3.30 15.24
C VAL A 254 7.64 4.57 15.99
N LEU A 255 6.82 5.61 15.94
CA LEU A 255 7.00 6.83 16.73
C LEU A 255 5.67 7.25 17.34
N TRP A 256 5.55 7.11 18.65
CA TRP A 256 4.33 7.48 19.37
C TRP A 256 4.31 8.96 19.69
N PHE A 257 3.17 9.59 19.43
CA PHE A 257 2.88 10.96 19.82
C PHE A 257 1.46 11.08 20.39
N LEU A 258 1.14 12.24 20.96
CA LEU A 258 -0.20 12.52 21.48
C LEU A 258 -1.03 13.27 20.43
N ARG A 259 -2.23 12.75 20.14
CA ARG A 259 -3.15 13.38 19.17
C ARG A 259 -3.46 14.82 19.51
N ARG A 260 -3.63 15.13 20.81
CA ARG A 260 -3.90 16.50 21.28
C ARG A 260 -2.76 17.50 21.06
N LEU A 261 -1.55 17.01 20.79
CA LEU A 261 -0.37 17.84 20.50
C LEU A 261 -0.08 17.93 19.00
N GLU A 262 -0.80 17.20 18.16
CA GLU A 262 -0.70 17.33 16.71
C GLU A 262 -1.19 18.70 16.25
N PRO A 263 -0.65 19.26 15.16
CA PRO A 263 -1.13 20.52 14.61
C PRO A 263 -2.60 20.43 14.18
N ASP A 264 -3.39 21.46 14.46
CA ASP A 264 -4.82 21.49 14.12
C ASP A 264 -5.07 21.29 12.62
N ILE A 265 -4.20 21.78 11.73
CA ILE A 265 -4.31 21.56 10.28
C ILE A 265 -4.21 20.08 9.86
N ILE A 266 -3.59 19.24 10.68
CA ILE A 266 -3.47 17.79 10.47
C ILE A 266 -4.72 17.08 10.98
N VAL A 267 -5.18 17.44 12.18
CA VAL A 267 -6.36 16.83 12.80
C VAL A 267 -7.67 17.28 12.12
N ASN A 268 -7.75 18.57 11.79
CA ASN A 268 -8.91 19.24 11.18
C ASN A 268 -8.47 20.04 9.94
N PRO A 269 -8.15 19.39 8.81
CA PRO A 269 -7.76 20.09 7.59
C PRO A 269 -8.88 21.04 7.12
N PRO A 270 -8.55 22.28 6.70
CA PRO A 270 -9.55 23.22 6.20
C PRO A 270 -10.16 22.71 4.89
N ALA A 271 -11.44 23.03 4.64
CA ALA A 271 -12.20 22.57 3.47
C ALA A 271 -11.50 22.88 2.12
N ARG A 272 -10.71 23.96 2.08
CA ARG A 272 -9.82 24.36 0.98
C ARG A 272 -8.83 23.28 0.56
N LEU A 273 -8.37 22.44 1.48
CA LEU A 273 -7.43 21.35 1.20
C LEU A 273 -8.14 20.05 0.80
N HIS A 274 -9.46 19.98 0.85
CA HIS A 274 -10.19 18.78 0.43
C HIS A 274 -10.14 18.66 -1.09
N LEU A 275 -9.50 17.58 -1.58
CA LEU A 275 -9.37 17.33 -3.01
C LEU A 275 -10.73 16.95 -3.61
N LEU A 276 -11.17 17.69 -4.62
CA LEU A 276 -12.34 17.29 -5.40
C LEU A 276 -12.00 16.05 -6.24
N GLN A 277 -12.65 14.94 -5.93
CA GLN A 277 -12.65 13.73 -6.76
C GLN A 277 -13.85 13.78 -7.72
N GLU A 278 -13.68 14.46 -8.86
CA GLU A 278 -14.67 14.46 -9.93
C GLU A 278 -14.24 13.50 -11.04
N PRO A 279 -15.03 12.48 -11.39
CA PRO A 279 -14.68 11.54 -12.43
C PRO A 279 -14.66 12.25 -13.79
N TYR A 280 -13.63 11.98 -14.59
CA TYR A 280 -13.47 12.52 -15.93
C TYR A 280 -12.85 11.46 -16.85
N ASP A 281 -13.13 11.57 -18.15
CA ASP A 281 -12.45 10.75 -19.15
C ASP A 281 -11.10 11.38 -19.51
N ARG A 282 -10.00 10.71 -19.16
CA ARG A 282 -8.65 11.15 -19.53
C ARG A 282 -8.45 11.17 -21.05
N GLN A 283 -9.13 10.30 -21.80
CA GLN A 283 -9.01 10.23 -23.25
C GLN A 283 -9.67 11.41 -23.95
N SER A 284 -10.58 12.11 -23.27
CA SER A 284 -11.24 13.30 -23.80
C SER A 284 -10.39 14.58 -23.67
N ILE A 285 -9.25 14.53 -22.99
CA ILE A 285 -8.37 15.70 -22.83
C ILE A 285 -7.54 15.90 -24.09
N LEU A 286 -7.54 17.12 -24.64
CA LEU A 286 -6.70 17.46 -25.78
C LEU A 286 -5.20 17.22 -25.49
N PRO A 287 -4.42 16.66 -26.44
CA PRO A 287 -3.01 16.31 -26.22
C PRO A 287 -2.13 17.46 -25.68
N GLU A 288 -2.38 18.69 -26.10
CA GLU A 288 -1.66 19.87 -25.62
C GLU A 288 -1.94 20.16 -24.14
N LEU A 289 -3.20 19.96 -23.69
CA LEU A 289 -3.55 20.09 -22.28
C LEU A 289 -2.98 18.96 -21.42
N VAL A 290 -2.74 17.77 -21.99
CA VAL A 290 -2.02 16.70 -21.28
C VAL A 290 -0.59 17.11 -20.98
N ALA A 291 0.09 17.82 -21.90
CA ALA A 291 1.44 18.35 -21.65
C ALA A 291 1.40 19.43 -20.55
N VAL A 292 0.44 20.35 -20.60
CA VAL A 292 0.26 21.37 -19.56
C VAL A 292 -0.05 20.72 -18.20
N ALA A 293 -0.88 19.68 -18.15
CA ALA A 293 -1.21 18.97 -16.90
C ALA A 293 0.04 18.31 -16.29
N LYS A 294 0.93 17.76 -17.11
CA LYS A 294 2.20 17.20 -16.64
C LYS A 294 3.12 18.26 -16.05
N ASP A 295 3.14 19.46 -16.61
CA ASP A 295 3.91 20.58 -16.08
C ASP A 295 3.36 21.10 -14.73
N ILE A 296 2.03 21.01 -14.52
CA ILE A 296 1.36 21.46 -13.28
C ILE A 296 1.43 20.38 -12.18
N ASP A 297 0.94 19.17 -12.47
CA ASP A 297 0.61 18.15 -11.48
C ASP A 297 1.55 16.93 -11.51
N PHE A 298 2.43 16.82 -12.51
CA PHE A 298 3.28 15.65 -12.82
C PHE A 298 2.63 14.29 -12.43
N GLU A 299 1.77 13.75 -13.31
CA GLU A 299 0.97 12.56 -13.02
C GLU A 299 1.80 11.30 -12.66
N PRO A 300 1.31 10.47 -11.71
CA PRO A 300 2.02 9.31 -11.14
C PRO A 300 2.28 8.16 -12.13
N ASP A 301 1.47 8.03 -13.18
CA ASP A 301 1.45 6.86 -14.05
C ASP A 301 2.80 6.59 -14.75
N GLN A 302 3.69 7.59 -14.82
CA GLN A 302 5.03 7.44 -15.40
C GLN A 302 6.10 6.92 -14.43
N LEU A 303 5.95 7.12 -13.12
CA LEU A 303 6.95 6.75 -12.11
C LEU A 303 6.80 5.28 -11.70
N ALA A 304 5.57 4.85 -11.41
CA ALA A 304 5.25 3.46 -11.08
C ALA A 304 5.52 2.51 -12.27
N ALA A 305 5.17 2.93 -13.49
CA ALA A 305 5.43 2.14 -14.70
C ALA A 305 6.92 1.93 -15.03
N ARG A 306 7.81 2.75 -14.46
CA ARG A 306 9.26 2.66 -14.68
C ARG A 306 10.03 2.03 -13.52
N GLY A 307 9.38 1.75 -12.38
CA GLY A 307 10.05 1.21 -11.19
C GLY A 307 11.14 2.14 -10.61
N LEU A 308 11.04 3.45 -10.84
CA LEU A 308 12.06 4.44 -10.50
C LEU A 308 11.78 5.21 -9.19
N GLU A 309 10.85 4.74 -8.36
CA GLU A 309 10.47 5.38 -7.09
C GLU A 309 11.69 5.67 -6.20
N SER A 310 12.69 4.78 -6.20
CA SER A 310 13.92 4.90 -5.40
C SER A 310 14.98 5.86 -5.96
N MET A 311 14.76 6.47 -7.13
CA MET A 311 15.73 7.36 -7.79
C MET A 311 15.33 8.84 -7.78
N VAL A 312 14.19 9.19 -7.18
CA VAL A 312 13.76 10.60 -7.07
C VAL A 312 14.44 11.23 -5.85
N TYR A 313 15.40 12.11 -6.11
CA TYR A 313 16.10 12.89 -5.08
C TYR A 313 15.69 14.35 -5.03
N LYS A 314 15.03 14.85 -6.08
CA LYS A 314 14.61 16.25 -6.20
C LYS A 314 13.18 16.33 -6.73
N ALA A 315 12.43 17.29 -6.22
CA ALA A 315 11.12 17.66 -6.71
C ALA A 315 11.01 19.17 -6.88
N HIS A 316 10.26 19.59 -7.89
CA HIS A 316 9.92 20.98 -8.14
C HIS A 316 8.41 21.12 -8.08
N ILE A 317 7.91 22.02 -7.26
CA ILE A 317 6.48 22.24 -7.06
C ILE A 317 6.15 23.67 -7.45
N VAL A 318 5.13 23.83 -8.29
CA VAL A 318 4.49 25.13 -8.51
C VAL A 318 3.42 25.30 -7.43
N LEU A 319 3.64 26.23 -6.51
CA LEU A 319 2.79 26.36 -5.33
C LEU A 319 1.40 26.89 -5.70
N THR A 320 0.37 26.09 -5.52
CA THR A 320 -1.01 26.52 -5.77
C THR A 320 -1.58 27.30 -4.57
N TYR A 321 -2.61 28.10 -4.82
CA TYR A 321 -3.21 28.93 -3.79
C TYR A 321 -3.70 28.17 -2.53
N PRO A 322 -4.41 27.02 -2.63
CA PRO A 322 -4.84 26.26 -1.45
C PRO A 322 -3.69 25.91 -0.50
N HIS A 323 -2.56 25.52 -1.09
CA HIS A 323 -1.38 25.09 -0.38
C HIS A 323 -0.61 26.25 0.22
N TRP A 324 -0.42 27.35 -0.55
CA TRP A 324 0.13 28.60 -0.04
C TRP A 324 -0.66 29.14 1.15
N ARG A 325 -1.98 29.27 1.00
CA ARG A 325 -2.87 29.87 2.01
C ARG A 325 -2.88 29.09 3.32
N SER A 326 -2.65 27.78 3.25
CA SER A 326 -2.67 26.87 4.39
C SER A 326 -1.27 26.49 4.90
N GLY A 327 -0.20 27.06 4.33
CA GLY A 327 1.17 26.72 4.73
C GLY A 327 1.54 25.24 4.49
N THR A 328 1.02 24.66 3.41
CA THR A 328 1.22 23.25 3.06
C THR A 328 1.84 23.09 1.67
N LEU A 329 2.33 21.89 1.38
CA LEU A 329 2.69 21.44 0.03
C LEU A 329 1.74 20.32 -0.43
N PRO A 330 1.38 20.27 -1.73
CA PRO A 330 0.72 19.09 -2.27
C PRO A 330 1.67 17.88 -2.19
N LEU A 331 1.16 16.74 -1.75
CA LEU A 331 1.91 15.48 -1.80
C LEU A 331 1.85 14.92 -3.23
N SER A 332 2.58 15.55 -4.14
CA SER A 332 2.69 15.07 -5.52
C SER A 332 3.36 13.68 -5.54
N PRO A 333 3.16 12.88 -6.60
CA PRO A 333 3.79 11.56 -6.70
C PRO A 333 5.31 11.58 -6.56
N GLN A 334 5.97 12.62 -7.10
CA GLN A 334 7.41 12.80 -6.96
C GLN A 334 7.80 13.04 -5.50
N LEU A 335 7.06 13.92 -4.81
CA LEU A 335 7.31 14.21 -3.40
C LEU A 335 7.02 13.00 -2.51
N ALA A 336 5.94 12.27 -2.79
CA ALA A 336 5.60 11.03 -2.09
C ALA A 336 6.72 9.98 -2.24
N ALA A 337 7.32 9.83 -3.43
CA ALA A 337 8.43 8.91 -3.66
C ALA A 337 9.72 9.30 -2.92
N MET A 338 9.90 10.57 -2.55
CA MET A 338 11.04 11.05 -1.76
C MET A 338 10.90 10.71 -0.26
N LEU A 339 9.68 10.46 0.21
CA LEU A 339 9.38 10.18 1.60
C LEU A 339 9.43 8.67 1.91
N PRO A 340 9.69 8.28 3.17
CA PRO A 340 9.41 6.92 3.62
C PRO A 340 7.94 6.59 3.37
N LYS A 341 7.65 5.34 2.98
CA LYS A 341 6.26 4.87 2.86
C LYS A 341 5.63 4.91 4.25
N GLY A 342 4.48 5.57 4.36
CA GLY A 342 3.68 5.62 5.57
C GLY A 342 2.38 4.86 5.35
N SER A 343 2.17 3.81 6.13
CA SER A 343 0.88 3.10 6.18
C SER A 343 -0.11 3.72 7.18
N TYR A 344 0.31 4.77 7.91
CA TYR A 344 -0.46 5.45 8.96
C TYR A 344 -1.01 6.79 8.49
N GLN A 345 -2.02 7.33 9.19
CA GLN A 345 -2.74 8.54 8.78
C GLN A 345 -1.80 9.75 8.66
N HIS A 346 -0.94 9.95 9.67
CA HIS A 346 -0.02 11.08 9.76
C HIS A 346 1.41 10.61 9.97
N SER A 347 2.38 11.34 9.41
CA SER A 347 3.80 11.13 9.73
C SER A 347 4.50 12.45 10.02
N ARG A 348 5.32 12.49 11.07
CA ARG A 348 6.17 13.66 11.35
C ARG A 348 7.45 13.59 10.52
N MET A 349 7.84 14.73 9.97
CA MET A 349 9.06 14.87 9.18
C MET A 349 9.78 16.20 9.48
N GLU A 350 10.95 16.39 8.89
CA GLU A 350 11.74 17.61 9.03
C GLU A 350 11.98 18.24 7.65
N PHE A 351 11.80 19.55 7.57
CA PHE A 351 12.34 20.36 6.49
C PHE A 351 13.60 21.07 6.98
N ILE A 352 14.62 21.16 6.14
CA ILE A 352 15.80 21.99 6.35
C ILE A 352 15.72 23.18 5.40
N ASP A 353 15.70 24.39 5.93
CA ASP A 353 15.74 25.61 5.12
C ASP A 353 17.06 25.66 4.33
N GLY A 354 16.98 25.70 3.00
CA GLY A 354 18.16 25.72 2.12
C GLY A 354 19.03 26.97 2.24
N LYS A 355 18.52 28.06 2.82
CA LYS A 355 19.24 29.33 3.01
C LYS A 355 19.78 29.49 4.43
N LEU A 356 18.94 29.22 5.44
CA LEU A 356 19.29 29.44 6.84
C LEU A 356 19.83 28.18 7.52
N GLY A 357 19.55 27.00 6.97
CA GLY A 357 19.88 25.71 7.58
C GLY A 357 19.01 25.36 8.80
N GLU A 358 17.98 26.17 9.09
CA GLU A 358 17.07 25.95 10.20
C GLU A 358 16.17 24.74 9.96
N THR A 359 15.88 23.99 11.02
CA THR A 359 14.97 22.85 10.97
C THR A 359 13.54 23.32 11.21
N ILE A 360 12.66 23.00 10.27
CA ILE A 360 11.22 23.27 10.32
C ILE A 360 10.50 21.93 10.48
N VAL A 361 9.61 21.85 11.45
CA VAL A 361 8.82 20.62 11.68
C VAL A 361 7.73 20.54 10.62
N GLY A 362 7.70 19.42 9.89
CA GLY A 362 6.68 19.11 8.89
C GLY A 362 5.80 17.94 9.32
N TRP A 363 4.58 17.92 8.79
CA TRP A 363 3.61 16.85 9.05
C TRP A 363 2.97 16.39 7.75
N VAL A 364 3.13 15.12 7.42
CA VAL A 364 2.55 14.50 6.22
C VAL A 364 1.17 13.97 6.58
N HIS A 365 0.15 14.35 5.82
CA HIS A 365 -1.17 13.75 5.87
C HIS A 365 -1.34 12.88 4.61
N HIS A 366 -1.15 11.56 4.77
CA HIS A 366 -1.06 10.64 3.63
C HIS A 366 -2.39 10.51 2.89
N GLU A 367 -3.50 10.37 3.61
CA GLU A 367 -4.85 10.23 3.04
C GLU A 367 -5.29 11.48 2.27
N MET A 368 -5.06 12.67 2.82
CA MET A 368 -5.46 13.95 2.20
C MET A 368 -4.42 14.50 1.21
N GLY A 369 -3.26 13.86 1.11
CA GLY A 369 -2.24 14.13 0.11
C GLY A 369 -1.62 15.53 0.24
N PHE A 370 -1.15 15.90 1.43
CA PHE A 370 -0.40 17.14 1.64
C PHE A 370 0.64 17.03 2.78
N ILE A 371 1.55 18.00 2.84
CA ILE A 371 2.49 18.18 3.94
C ILE A 371 2.32 19.56 4.54
N ALA A 372 2.08 19.69 5.84
CA ALA A 372 1.94 20.95 6.56
C ALA A 372 3.23 21.37 7.29
N GLY A 373 3.27 22.63 7.73
CA GLY A 373 4.34 23.19 8.57
C GLY A 373 5.13 24.34 7.95
N LEU A 374 4.77 24.80 6.75
CA LEU A 374 5.54 25.78 5.98
C LEU A 374 4.94 27.20 5.98
N GLU A 375 3.87 27.44 6.74
CA GLU A 375 3.21 28.76 6.79
C GLU A 375 4.18 29.90 7.11
N ARG A 376 4.90 29.77 8.22
CA ARG A 376 5.89 30.76 8.64
C ARG A 376 7.03 30.90 7.63
N TRP A 377 7.49 29.79 7.07
CA TRP A 377 8.53 29.79 6.05
C TRP A 377 8.09 30.54 4.79
N TYR A 378 6.82 30.42 4.36
CA TYR A 378 6.27 31.21 3.27
C TYR A 378 6.21 32.70 3.58
N GLN A 379 5.81 33.07 4.79
CA GLN A 379 5.70 34.47 5.24
C GLN A 379 7.07 35.13 5.29
N ASP A 380 8.04 34.50 5.96
CA ASP A 380 9.40 35.02 6.15
C ASP A 380 10.13 35.21 4.81
N ASN A 381 9.83 34.34 3.83
CA ASN A 381 10.44 34.37 2.50
C ASN A 381 9.62 35.08 1.43
N GLN A 382 8.46 35.67 1.77
CA GLN A 382 7.55 36.37 0.85
C GLN A 382 7.16 35.51 -0.37
N ILE A 383 6.90 34.23 -0.13
CA ILE A 383 6.45 33.28 -1.17
C ILE A 383 5.03 33.64 -1.60
N VAL A 384 4.74 33.49 -2.90
CA VAL A 384 3.43 33.80 -3.50
C VAL A 384 2.85 32.58 -4.23
N PRO A 385 1.52 32.54 -4.49
CA PRO A 385 0.95 31.57 -5.42
C PRO A 385 1.64 31.61 -6.79
N GLY A 386 1.93 30.44 -7.35
CA GLY A 386 2.71 30.25 -8.56
C GLY A 386 4.22 30.17 -8.33
N ALA A 387 4.73 30.37 -7.11
CA ALA A 387 6.17 30.26 -6.82
C ALA A 387 6.70 28.84 -7.05
N PHE A 388 7.96 28.75 -7.50
CA PHE A 388 8.66 27.47 -7.63
C PHE A 388 9.36 27.10 -6.32
N ILE A 389 8.89 26.03 -5.68
CA ILE A 389 9.51 25.43 -4.50
C ILE A 389 10.37 24.24 -4.95
N ARG A 390 11.62 24.21 -4.47
CA ARG A 390 12.58 23.14 -4.72
C ARG A 390 12.70 22.30 -3.47
N LEU A 391 12.62 20.98 -3.65
CA LEU A 391 12.75 20.00 -2.58
C LEU A 391 13.88 19.03 -2.92
N GLU A 392 14.70 18.70 -1.94
CA GLU A 392 15.78 17.71 -2.10
C GLU A 392 15.79 16.73 -0.92
N ARG A 393 15.85 15.43 -1.23
CA ARG A 393 15.90 14.37 -0.22
C ARG A 393 17.29 14.33 0.40
N LEU A 394 17.37 14.43 1.72
CA LEU A 394 18.62 14.27 2.44
C LEU A 394 18.86 12.81 2.84
N LYS A 395 20.06 12.53 3.37
CA LYS A 395 20.47 11.17 3.78
C LYS A 395 19.59 10.59 4.88
N LYS A 396 19.13 11.42 5.83
CA LYS A 396 18.26 11.00 6.92
C LYS A 396 16.84 10.80 6.37
N PRO A 397 16.22 9.61 6.53
CA PRO A 397 14.83 9.39 6.13
C PRO A 397 13.88 10.39 6.79
N GLY A 398 12.85 10.83 6.06
CA GLY A 398 11.90 11.83 6.58
C GLY A 398 12.49 13.24 6.72
N VAL A 399 13.63 13.53 6.08
CA VAL A 399 14.23 14.87 6.07
C VAL A 399 14.40 15.38 4.64
N LEU A 400 13.79 16.51 4.35
CA LEU A 400 13.86 17.19 3.06
C LEU A 400 14.50 18.57 3.21
N LEU A 401 15.36 18.96 2.28
CA LEU A 401 15.74 20.35 2.11
C LEU A 401 14.64 21.07 1.33
N VAL A 402 14.23 22.26 1.80
CA VAL A 402 13.26 23.14 1.13
C VAL A 402 13.93 24.45 0.73
N ASP A 403 13.79 24.84 -0.53
CA ASP A 403 14.43 26.03 -1.08
C ASP A 403 13.56 26.69 -2.18
N PHE A 404 13.93 27.91 -2.57
CA PHE A 404 13.30 28.65 -3.65
C PHE A 404 14.29 29.63 -4.29
N GLU A 405 14.07 29.97 -5.56
CA GLU A 405 14.87 30.98 -6.24
C GLU A 405 14.38 32.39 -5.88
N GLN A 406 15.16 33.12 -5.10
CA GLN A 406 14.87 34.52 -4.77
C GLN A 406 15.20 35.44 -5.94
N ARG A 407 14.36 36.46 -6.13
CA ARG A 407 14.57 37.52 -7.11
C ARG A 407 14.45 38.88 -6.45
N ARG A 408 14.99 39.91 -7.11
CA ARG A 408 14.79 41.28 -6.67
C ARG A 408 13.30 41.60 -6.73
N MET A 409 12.76 42.14 -5.63
CA MET A 409 11.35 42.50 -5.54
C MET A 409 10.93 43.43 -6.68
N ARG A 410 9.87 43.07 -7.40
CA ARG A 410 9.23 43.88 -8.44
C ARG A 410 7.72 43.89 -8.25
N ARG A 411 7.05 44.94 -8.76
CA ARG A 411 5.59 45.02 -8.77
C ARG A 411 5.08 44.47 -10.10
N GLU A 412 4.49 43.29 -10.04
CA GLU A 412 4.02 42.54 -11.21
C GLU A 412 2.50 42.57 -11.27
N TRP A 413 1.96 42.52 -12.48
CA TRP A 413 0.52 42.48 -12.70
C TRP A 413 -0.01 41.06 -12.45
N VAL A 414 -0.83 40.91 -11.41
CA VAL A 414 -1.39 39.64 -10.96
C VAL A 414 -2.91 39.69 -11.09
N ARG A 415 -3.52 38.54 -11.41
CA ARG A 415 -4.97 38.37 -11.47
C ARG A 415 -5.47 38.17 -10.04
N VAL A 416 -6.33 39.06 -9.57
CA VAL A 416 -6.82 39.08 -8.20
C VAL A 416 -8.32 38.84 -8.18
N ALA A 417 -8.74 37.77 -7.52
CA ALA A 417 -10.14 37.45 -7.27
C ALA A 417 -10.72 38.27 -6.11
N THR A 418 -11.94 38.74 -6.29
CA THR A 418 -12.79 39.38 -5.28
C THR A 418 -14.19 38.80 -5.36
N ILE A 419 -14.93 38.81 -4.25
CA ILE A 419 -16.35 38.42 -4.23
C ILE A 419 -17.19 39.69 -4.14
N GLU A 420 -18.00 39.96 -5.16
CA GLU A 420 -18.91 41.10 -5.22
C GLU A 420 -20.33 40.59 -5.39
N ASP A 421 -21.24 40.92 -4.46
CA ASP A 421 -22.64 40.48 -4.45
C ASP A 421 -22.80 38.95 -4.67
N GLY A 422 -21.93 38.15 -4.06
CA GLY A 422 -21.92 36.69 -4.18
C GLY A 422 -21.43 36.15 -5.53
N ARG A 423 -20.79 37.00 -6.36
CA ARG A 423 -20.21 36.63 -7.64
C ARG A 423 -18.70 36.74 -7.61
N ILE A 424 -18.06 35.86 -8.36
CA ILE A 424 -16.62 35.88 -8.57
C ILE A 424 -16.30 37.02 -9.54
N VAL A 425 -15.41 37.92 -9.14
CA VAL A 425 -14.90 38.99 -10.00
C VAL A 425 -13.38 38.95 -10.04
N PHE A 426 -12.80 39.08 -11.22
CA PHE A 426 -11.35 39.20 -11.37
C PHE A 426 -10.93 40.60 -11.83
N SER A 427 -9.80 41.07 -11.29
CA SER A 427 -9.15 42.33 -11.68
C SER A 427 -7.63 42.15 -11.80
N MET A 428 -6.97 43.00 -12.58
CA MET A 428 -5.51 43.06 -12.60
C MET A 428 -5.02 44.04 -11.52
N GLN A 429 -4.13 43.59 -10.64
CA GLN A 429 -3.52 44.43 -9.61
C GLN A 429 -2.00 44.28 -9.58
N LYS A 430 -1.29 45.35 -9.21
CA LYS A 430 0.17 45.32 -9.07
C LYS A 430 0.58 44.85 -7.68
N LEU A 431 1.06 43.61 -7.56
CA LEU A 431 1.52 43.02 -6.29
C LEU A 431 3.05 42.92 -6.24
N PRO A 432 3.68 43.11 -5.07
CA PRO A 432 5.12 42.88 -4.91
C PRO A 432 5.42 41.37 -4.95
N ILE A 433 6.37 40.96 -5.79
CA ILE A 433 6.85 39.57 -5.88
C ILE A 433 8.37 39.54 -5.77
N ALA A 434 8.90 38.68 -4.89
CA ALA A 434 10.33 38.57 -4.56
C ALA A 434 10.93 37.17 -4.81
N CYS A 435 10.19 36.27 -5.47
CA CYS A 435 10.65 34.93 -5.83
C CYS A 435 10.43 34.65 -7.33
N GLN A 436 11.05 33.60 -7.85
CA GLN A 436 10.70 33.07 -9.16
C GLN A 436 9.34 32.37 -9.10
N TYR A 437 8.51 32.57 -10.13
CA TYR A 437 7.15 32.05 -10.20
C TYR A 437 6.73 31.81 -11.64
N ASP A 438 5.67 31.02 -11.82
CA ASP A 438 4.96 30.84 -13.09
C ASP A 438 3.87 31.93 -13.21
N GLU A 439 3.98 32.79 -14.23
CA GLU A 439 3.10 33.94 -14.45
C GLU A 439 1.64 33.55 -14.73
N ASP A 440 1.40 32.38 -15.32
CA ASP A 440 0.04 31.91 -15.56
C ASP A 440 -0.57 31.30 -14.31
N MET A 441 0.26 30.78 -13.40
CA MET A 441 -0.18 30.22 -12.12
C MET A 441 -0.33 31.27 -11.01
N ALA A 442 0.23 32.48 -11.21
CA ALA A 442 0.10 33.60 -10.29
C ALA A 442 -1.32 34.21 -10.33
N VAL A 443 -2.21 33.62 -9.53
CA VAL A 443 -3.56 34.10 -9.26
C VAL A 443 -3.71 34.27 -7.75
N SER A 444 -4.21 35.43 -7.34
CA SER A 444 -4.33 35.82 -5.94
C SER A 444 -5.75 36.29 -5.62
N HIS A 445 -5.93 36.86 -4.44
CA HIS A 445 -7.19 37.26 -3.86
C HIS A 445 -7.05 38.64 -3.18
N ALA A 446 -8.16 39.37 -3.06
CA ALA A 446 -8.17 40.68 -2.43
C ALA A 446 -8.36 40.62 -0.91
N ASP A 447 -9.28 39.76 -0.44
CA ASP A 447 -9.59 39.57 0.99
C ASP A 447 -9.70 38.07 1.29
N ALA A 448 -8.80 37.57 2.15
CA ALA A 448 -8.70 36.15 2.47
C ALA A 448 -9.95 35.63 3.17
N ARG A 449 -10.52 36.42 4.09
CA ARG A 449 -11.67 36.01 4.90
C ARG A 449 -12.91 35.90 4.04
N VAL A 450 -13.17 36.90 3.18
CA VAL A 450 -14.31 36.87 2.25
C VAL A 450 -14.19 35.70 1.28
N LEU A 451 -12.99 35.41 0.79
CA LEU A 451 -12.77 34.25 -0.07
C LEU A 451 -12.99 32.92 0.67
N ASP A 452 -12.48 32.81 1.90
CA ASP A 452 -12.62 31.59 2.71
C ASP A 452 -14.10 31.30 3.03
N GLU A 453 -14.89 32.31 3.43
CA GLU A 453 -16.34 32.20 3.64
C GLU A 453 -17.08 31.75 2.36
N PHE A 454 -16.71 32.30 1.21
CA PHE A 454 -17.30 31.93 -0.07
C PHE A 454 -16.93 30.50 -0.50
N VAL A 455 -15.71 30.04 -0.18
CA VAL A 455 -15.28 28.65 -0.42
C VAL A 455 -16.10 27.67 0.43
N GLU A 456 -16.32 27.97 1.71
CA GLU A 456 -17.17 27.16 2.57
C GLU A 456 -18.59 27.04 2.01
N GLN A 457 -19.15 28.14 1.50
CA GLN A 457 -20.45 28.14 0.82
C GLN A 457 -20.44 27.24 -0.43
N ILE A 458 -19.43 27.37 -1.31
CA ILE A 458 -19.28 26.52 -2.51
C ILE A 458 -19.26 25.03 -2.15
N VAL A 459 -18.53 24.68 -1.09
CA VAL A 459 -18.41 23.31 -0.60
C VAL A 459 -19.74 22.81 -0.03
N ALA A 460 -20.41 23.61 0.81
CA ALA A 460 -21.70 23.27 1.40
C ALA A 460 -22.79 23.07 0.33
N GLU A 461 -22.81 23.90 -0.71
CA GLU A 461 -23.73 23.79 -1.85
C GLU A 461 -23.37 22.64 -2.80
N ARG A 462 -22.22 21.99 -2.62
CA ARG A 462 -21.65 21.00 -3.55
C ARG A 462 -21.64 21.52 -4.99
N ARG A 463 -21.31 22.81 -5.18
CA ARG A 463 -21.41 23.48 -6.48
C ARG A 463 -20.59 22.71 -7.54
N PRO A 464 -21.17 22.32 -8.69
CA PRO A 464 -20.43 21.55 -9.70
C PRO A 464 -19.25 22.31 -10.29
N LEU A 465 -18.13 21.62 -10.62
CA LEU A 465 -16.97 22.26 -11.24
C LEU A 465 -17.32 22.96 -12.55
N ALA A 466 -18.17 22.34 -13.37
CA ALA A 466 -18.65 22.95 -14.62
C ALA A 466 -19.35 24.30 -14.40
N ARG A 467 -20.07 24.47 -13.28
CA ARG A 467 -20.69 25.76 -12.93
C ARG A 467 -19.63 26.78 -12.51
N LEU A 468 -18.69 26.38 -11.64
CA LEU A 468 -17.58 27.23 -11.22
C LEU A 468 -16.77 27.72 -12.42
N LEU A 469 -16.48 26.84 -13.37
CA LEU A 469 -15.73 27.18 -14.59
C LEU A 469 -16.48 28.19 -15.46
N ARG A 470 -17.81 28.09 -15.59
CA ARG A 470 -18.65 29.10 -16.29
C ARG A 470 -18.70 30.44 -15.59
N GLU A 471 -18.57 30.48 -14.26
CA GLU A 471 -18.51 31.72 -13.49
C GLU A 471 -17.12 32.39 -13.65
N ILE A 472 -16.04 31.60 -13.69
CA ILE A 472 -14.65 32.09 -13.76
C ILE A 472 -14.24 32.52 -15.18
N MET A 473 -14.59 31.74 -16.20
CA MET A 473 -14.05 31.94 -17.56
C MET A 473 -14.34 33.32 -18.17
N PRO A 474 -15.58 33.87 -18.12
CA PRO A 474 -15.85 35.22 -18.61
C PRO A 474 -15.00 36.29 -17.93
N GLU A 475 -14.79 36.14 -16.63
CA GLU A 475 -14.05 37.07 -15.79
C GLU A 475 -12.55 37.06 -16.06
N LEU A 476 -11.99 35.92 -16.47
CA LEU A 476 -10.60 35.84 -16.89
C LEU A 476 -10.40 36.36 -18.32
N VAL A 477 -11.31 36.01 -19.24
CA VAL A 477 -11.25 36.42 -20.65
C VAL A 477 -11.27 37.95 -20.79
N LYS A 478 -12.09 38.66 -20.00
CA LYS A 478 -12.17 40.13 -20.04
C LYS A 478 -10.89 40.85 -19.62
N LEU A 479 -9.98 40.19 -18.90
CA LEU A 479 -8.73 40.79 -18.46
C LEU A 479 -7.67 40.83 -19.56
N ASN A 480 -7.85 40.06 -20.64
CA ASN A 480 -6.93 40.04 -21.78
C ASN A 480 -7.58 40.70 -23.00
N PRO A 481 -6.96 41.72 -23.62
CA PRO A 481 -7.46 42.34 -24.84
C PRO A 481 -7.71 41.37 -26.01
N SER A 482 -6.97 40.25 -26.09
CA SER A 482 -7.19 39.22 -27.12
C SER A 482 -8.40 38.32 -26.84
N GLY A 483 -9.05 38.47 -25.68
CA GLY A 483 -10.16 37.64 -25.25
C GLY A 483 -9.77 36.18 -24.99
N ALA A 484 -8.50 35.89 -24.70
CA ALA A 484 -8.01 34.54 -24.45
C ALA A 484 -7.21 34.44 -23.15
N VAL A 485 -7.27 33.29 -22.49
CA VAL A 485 -6.58 32.99 -21.23
C VAL A 485 -5.87 31.64 -21.29
N HIS A 486 -4.68 31.54 -20.70
CA HIS A 486 -3.92 30.29 -20.69
C HIS A 486 -4.53 29.26 -19.75
N ALA A 487 -4.44 27.97 -20.10
CA ALA A 487 -5.04 26.87 -19.34
C ALA A 487 -4.54 26.79 -17.88
N LYS A 488 -3.26 27.11 -17.63
CA LYS A 488 -2.69 27.21 -16.28
C LYS A 488 -3.41 28.26 -15.42
N THR A 489 -3.73 29.42 -15.99
CA THR A 489 -4.48 30.47 -15.29
C THR A 489 -5.88 30.04 -14.96
N ILE A 490 -6.56 29.34 -15.88
CA ILE A 490 -7.90 28.79 -15.63
C ILE A 490 -7.83 27.81 -14.45
N TYR A 491 -6.89 26.87 -14.49
CA TYR A 491 -6.67 25.90 -13.41
C TYR A 491 -6.37 26.57 -12.06
N SER A 492 -5.47 27.55 -12.03
CA SER A 492 -5.09 28.26 -10.81
C SER A 492 -6.26 29.08 -10.24
N ALA A 493 -7.05 29.73 -11.11
CA ALA A 493 -8.26 30.45 -10.73
C ALA A 493 -9.35 29.52 -10.15
N VAL A 494 -9.55 28.34 -10.74
CA VAL A 494 -10.44 27.31 -10.16
C VAL A 494 -9.93 26.90 -8.78
N ASN A 495 -8.62 26.66 -8.63
CA ASN A 495 -8.01 26.25 -7.37
C ASN A 495 -8.05 27.32 -6.26
N LEU A 496 -8.34 28.60 -6.57
CA LEU A 496 -8.69 29.57 -5.52
C LEU A 496 -9.91 29.14 -4.72
N PHE A 497 -10.91 28.59 -5.43
CA PHE A 497 -12.23 28.28 -4.89
C PHE A 497 -12.44 26.81 -4.57
N ARG A 498 -11.76 25.91 -5.29
CA ARG A 498 -11.92 24.47 -5.11
C ARG A 498 -10.65 23.74 -5.51
N ARG A 499 -10.01 23.05 -4.55
CA ARG A 499 -8.85 22.21 -4.83
C ARG A 499 -9.26 21.06 -5.75
N THR A 500 -8.67 21.01 -6.93
CA THR A 500 -8.95 19.97 -7.94
C THR A 500 -7.70 19.72 -8.78
N PRO A 501 -7.45 18.48 -9.24
CA PRO A 501 -6.41 18.21 -10.22
C PRO A 501 -6.67 18.95 -11.55
N ALA A 502 -5.65 19.06 -12.39
CA ALA A 502 -5.78 19.70 -13.70
C ALA A 502 -6.69 18.92 -14.65
N GLY A 503 -6.68 17.59 -14.54
CA GLY A 503 -7.43 16.67 -15.39
C GLY A 503 -8.93 17.00 -15.54
N PRO A 504 -9.72 17.08 -14.46
CA PRO A 504 -11.13 17.44 -14.53
C PRO A 504 -11.40 18.80 -15.19
N VAL A 505 -10.60 19.82 -14.89
CA VAL A 505 -10.73 21.15 -15.49
C VAL A 505 -10.47 21.06 -17.00
N PHE A 506 -9.42 20.35 -17.39
CA PHE A 506 -8.99 20.23 -18.78
C PHE A 506 -9.91 19.34 -19.62
N ALA A 507 -10.52 18.33 -19.00
CA ALA A 507 -11.57 17.54 -19.63
C ALA A 507 -12.79 18.40 -19.95
N LEU A 508 -13.21 19.28 -19.03
CA LEU A 508 -14.30 20.23 -19.28
C LEU A 508 -13.97 21.22 -20.39
N LEU A 509 -12.75 21.78 -20.39
CA LEU A 509 -12.29 22.64 -21.49
C LEU A 509 -12.33 21.92 -22.83
N SER A 510 -11.95 20.64 -22.87
CA SER A 510 -11.86 19.86 -24.11
C SER A 510 -13.22 19.37 -24.64
N THR A 511 -14.23 19.23 -23.77
CA THR A 511 -15.51 18.58 -24.11
C THR A 511 -16.70 19.53 -24.18
N ASP A 512 -16.64 20.67 -23.50
CA ASP A 512 -17.75 21.63 -23.50
C ASP A 512 -17.54 22.70 -24.59
N PRO A 513 -18.45 22.79 -25.59
CA PRO A 513 -18.25 23.63 -26.77
C PRO A 513 -18.23 25.14 -26.49
N HIS A 514 -18.66 25.58 -25.31
CA HIS A 514 -18.55 26.98 -24.89
C HIS A 514 -17.08 27.41 -24.69
N TYR A 515 -16.16 26.47 -24.44
CA TYR A 515 -14.74 26.75 -24.32
C TYR A 515 -14.07 26.49 -25.67
N VAL A 516 -13.41 27.51 -26.21
CA VAL A 516 -12.85 27.47 -27.56
C VAL A 516 -11.34 27.58 -27.47
N TYR A 517 -10.65 26.55 -27.97
CA TYR A 517 -9.20 26.55 -28.06
C TYR A 517 -8.72 27.51 -29.16
N VAL A 518 -7.75 28.38 -28.84
CA VAL A 518 -7.20 29.38 -29.77
C VAL A 518 -5.72 29.17 -30.10
N GLY A 519 -5.08 28.12 -29.58
CA GLY A 519 -3.67 27.80 -29.82
C GLY A 519 -2.75 28.12 -28.64
N ASN A 520 -1.58 27.46 -28.55
CA ASN A 520 -0.56 27.66 -27.51
C ASN A 520 -1.10 27.59 -26.07
N GLY A 521 -2.00 26.65 -25.79
CA GLY A 521 -2.61 26.51 -24.47
C GLY A 521 -3.62 27.61 -24.09
N MET A 522 -3.97 28.50 -25.02
CA MET A 522 -4.91 29.60 -24.80
C MET A 522 -6.34 29.20 -25.14
N TRP A 523 -7.29 29.72 -24.36
CA TRP A 523 -8.72 29.42 -24.45
C TRP A 523 -9.57 30.68 -24.37
N THR A 524 -10.69 30.70 -25.08
CA THR A 524 -11.72 31.73 -24.96
C THR A 524 -13.07 31.11 -24.56
N TYR A 525 -14.06 31.95 -24.29
CA TYR A 525 -15.39 31.55 -23.84
C TYR A 525 -16.47 32.18 -24.71
N ASP A 526 -17.33 31.34 -25.28
CA ASP A 526 -18.43 31.74 -26.14
C ASP A 526 -19.75 31.16 -25.58
N PRO A 527 -20.56 31.99 -24.88
CA PRO A 527 -21.82 31.56 -24.28
C PRO A 527 -22.90 31.18 -25.32
N THR A 528 -22.68 31.47 -26.61
CA THR A 528 -23.67 31.24 -27.67
C THR A 528 -23.60 29.84 -28.29
N ARG A 529 -22.50 29.11 -28.05
CA ARG A 529 -22.31 27.74 -28.56
C ARG A 529 -23.10 26.72 -27.74
N SER A 530 -23.99 25.97 -28.36
CA SER A 530 -24.77 24.92 -27.67
C SER A 530 -24.06 23.55 -27.70
N ARG A 531 -24.31 22.72 -26.67
CA ARG A 531 -24.07 21.26 -26.76
C ARG A 531 -25.03 20.70 -27.81
N GLY A 532 -24.48 20.19 -28.92
CA GLY A 532 -25.23 19.48 -29.94
C GLY A 532 -25.73 18.13 -29.45
#